data_AF-A0A3R7MHX3-F1
#
_entry.id   AF-A0A3R7MHX3-F1
#
_cell.length_a   1.000
_cell.length_b   1.000
_cell.length_c   1.000
_cell.angle_alpha   90.00
_cell.angle_beta   90.00
_cell.angle_gamma   90.00
#
_symmetry.space_group_name_H-M   'P 1'
#
loop_
_entity.id
_entity.type
_entity.pdbx_description
1 polymer ?
#
loop_
_entity_poly.entity_id
_entity_poly.type
_entity_poly.pdbx_seq_one_letter_code
_entity_poly.pdbx_strand_id
1 'polypeptide(L)'
;MNAEEYWRMKACEAVEEHHSMIQSQRDEIERLQRRCNDLLHERSMMRAAAAEDIRRFCVEHQRTQLLQHFAAGAAGASAGRLSAVSPIDSIPLHLLLQFLHQYSAGMVPMTENIKRKRSRETMNTGCVPKNLSQQRLVQRAVARRRLRMREDETMEEVLQEHGQPHEPRPCADAAR
;
A
#
# COMPACT_ATOMS: atom_id res chain seq x y z
N MET A 1 18.36 -60.40 12.94
CA MET A 1 17.19 -59.59 12.59
C MET A 1 16.40 -60.35 11.54
N ASN A 2 15.14 -60.70 11.84
CA ASN A 2 14.27 -61.44 10.92
C ASN A 2 13.76 -60.50 9.80
N ALA A 3 13.54 -61.01 8.60
CA ALA A 3 12.99 -60.24 7.48
C ALA A 3 11.64 -59.60 7.83
N GLU A 4 10.79 -60.29 8.59
CA GLU A 4 9.52 -59.73 9.06
C GLU A 4 9.67 -58.59 10.07
N GLU A 5 10.72 -58.61 10.89
CA GLU A 5 11.02 -57.52 11.84
C GLU A 5 11.52 -56.30 11.09
N TYR A 6 12.36 -56.50 10.07
CA TYR A 6 12.84 -55.44 9.20
C TYR A 6 11.69 -54.73 8.48
N TRP A 7 10.78 -55.48 7.85
CA TRP A 7 9.65 -54.87 7.15
C TRP A 7 8.67 -54.17 8.09
N ARG A 8 8.45 -54.70 9.30
CA ARG A 8 7.67 -54.02 10.34
C ARG A 8 8.31 -52.71 10.76
N MET A 9 9.62 -52.71 11.01
CA MET A 9 10.38 -51.51 11.34
C MET A 9 10.28 -50.46 10.23
N LYS A 10 10.46 -50.85 8.97
CA LYS A 10 10.31 -49.95 7.82
C LYS A 10 8.91 -49.39 7.65
N ALA A 11 7.87 -50.18 7.93
CA ALA A 11 6.50 -49.69 7.92
C ALA A 11 6.26 -48.65 9.01
N CYS A 12 6.78 -48.87 10.23
CA CYS A 12 6.69 -47.90 11.32
C CYS A 12 7.45 -46.60 10.99
N GLU A 13 8.69 -46.69 10.50
CA GLU A 13 9.49 -45.53 10.10
C GLU A 13 8.75 -44.69 9.05
N ALA A 14 8.17 -45.31 8.02
CA ALA A 14 7.42 -44.60 6.99
C ALA A 14 6.17 -43.89 7.56
N VAL A 15 5.46 -44.52 8.50
CA VAL A 15 4.30 -43.90 9.16
C VAL A 15 4.73 -42.69 9.99
N GLU A 16 5.83 -42.78 10.73
CA GLU A 16 6.37 -41.68 11.53
C GLU A 16 6.84 -40.51 10.66
N GLU A 17 7.54 -40.79 9.55
CA GLU A 17 7.95 -39.78 8.58
C GLU A 17 6.74 -39.06 7.96
N HIS A 18 5.72 -39.81 7.54
CA HIS A 18 4.49 -39.22 7.01
C HIS A 18 3.76 -38.40 8.07
N HIS A 19 3.67 -38.89 9.31
CA HIS A 19 3.04 -38.16 10.40
C HIS A 19 3.78 -36.85 10.70
N SER A 20 5.11 -36.88 10.76
CA SER A 20 5.97 -35.71 10.95
C SER A 20 5.77 -34.67 9.84
N MET A 21 5.78 -35.12 8.58
CA MET A 21 5.54 -34.24 7.43
C MET A 21 4.14 -33.61 7.47
N ILE A 22 3.10 -34.38 7.78
CA ILE A 22 1.72 -33.87 7.89
C ILE A 22 1.63 -32.84 9.02
N GLN A 23 2.27 -33.09 10.16
CA GLN A 23 2.25 -32.16 11.28
C GLN A 23 2.96 -30.85 10.92
N SER A 24 4.14 -30.93 10.30
CA SER A 24 4.87 -29.74 9.82
C SER A 24 4.04 -28.91 8.83
N GLN A 25 3.32 -29.56 7.91
CA GLN A 25 2.43 -28.86 6.98
C GLN A 25 1.25 -28.18 7.69
N ARG A 26 0.66 -28.83 8.70
CA ARG A 26 -0.42 -28.25 9.50
C ARG A 26 0.06 -27.01 10.27
N ASP A 27 1.23 -27.10 10.90
CA ASP A 27 1.83 -25.99 11.65
C ASP A 27 2.14 -24.81 10.73
N GLU A 28 2.66 -25.08 9.53
CA GLU A 28 2.93 -24.06 8.53
C GLU A 28 1.64 -23.39 8.01
N ILE A 29 0.58 -24.18 7.75
CA ILE A 29 -0.73 -23.63 7.37
C ILE A 29 -1.26 -22.71 8.47
N GLU A 30 -1.17 -23.12 9.74
CA GLU A 30 -1.63 -22.30 10.86
C GLU A 30 -0.82 -21.00 10.97
N ARG A 31 0.51 -21.09 10.83
CA ARG A 31 1.40 -19.92 10.84
C ARG A 31 1.04 -18.94 9.72
N LEU A 32 0.81 -19.44 8.51
CA LEU A 32 0.40 -18.62 7.36
C LEU A 32 -0.98 -18.01 7.57
N GLN A 33 -1.93 -18.74 8.13
CA GLN A 33 -3.26 -18.21 8.45
C GLN A 33 -3.19 -17.05 9.45
N ARG A 34 -2.39 -17.19 10.53
CA ARG A 34 -2.14 -16.10 11.48
C ARG A 34 -1.54 -14.89 10.77
N ARG A 35 -0.50 -15.09 9.96
CA ARG A 35 0.13 -14.01 9.19
C ARG A 35 -0.83 -13.31 8.22
N CYS A 36 -1.71 -14.07 7.57
CA CYS A 36 -2.74 -13.51 6.71
C CYS A 36 -3.72 -12.63 7.49
N ASN A 37 -4.13 -13.05 8.68
CA ASN A 37 -5.00 -12.24 9.54
C ASN A 37 -4.33 -10.94 9.98
N ASP A 38 -3.06 -10.98 10.36
CA ASP A 38 -2.29 -9.78 10.72
C ASP A 38 -2.22 -8.78 9.56
N LEU A 39 -1.90 -9.27 8.35
CA LEU A 39 -1.83 -8.43 7.15
C LEU A 39 -3.20 -7.84 6.77
N LEU A 40 -4.29 -8.58 6.98
CA LEU A 40 -5.65 -8.08 6.76
C LEU A 40 -5.99 -6.98 7.77
N HIS A 41 -5.60 -7.14 9.03
CA HIS A 41 -5.78 -6.15 10.08
C HIS A 41 -4.97 -4.88 9.78
N GLU A 42 -3.67 -5.01 9.47
CA GLU A 42 -2.80 -3.90 9.11
C GLU A 42 -3.35 -3.12 7.90
N ARG A 43 -3.80 -3.84 6.86
CA ARG A 43 -4.46 -3.22 5.70
C ARG A 43 -5.73 -2.46 6.10
N SER A 44 -6.51 -3.00 7.03
CA SER A 44 -7.72 -2.33 7.54
C SER A 44 -7.35 -1.04 8.28
N MET A 45 -6.33 -1.08 9.13
CA MET A 45 -5.82 0.09 9.84
C MET A 45 -5.29 1.16 8.88
N MET A 46 -4.50 0.78 7.88
CA MET A 46 -4.02 1.71 6.84
C MET A 46 -5.18 2.35 6.06
N ARG A 47 -6.22 1.59 5.73
CA ARG A 47 -7.43 2.12 5.08
C ARG A 47 -8.18 3.11 5.98
N ALA A 48 -8.32 2.80 7.26
CA ALA A 48 -8.96 3.68 8.22
C ALA A 48 -8.16 4.99 8.39
N ALA A 49 -6.83 4.91 8.51
CA ALA A 49 -5.95 6.06 8.56
C ALA A 49 -6.09 6.94 7.30
N ALA A 50 -6.06 6.33 6.11
CA ALA A 50 -6.24 7.07 4.86
C ALA A 50 -7.63 7.73 4.73
N ALA A 51 -8.69 7.04 5.17
CA ALA A 51 -10.03 7.62 5.18
C ALA A 51 -10.12 8.83 6.12
N GLU A 52 -9.46 8.74 7.27
CA GLU A 52 -9.36 9.83 8.23
C GLU A 52 -8.57 11.03 7.68
N ASP A 53 -7.45 10.80 6.99
CA ASP A 53 -6.69 11.87 6.34
C ASP A 53 -7.52 12.61 5.28
N ILE A 54 -8.26 11.87 4.44
CA ILE A 54 -9.18 12.45 3.45
C ILE A 54 -10.27 13.26 4.17
N ARG A 55 -10.84 12.73 5.25
CA ARG A 55 -11.86 13.44 6.04
C ARG A 55 -11.31 14.74 6.63
N ARG A 56 -10.10 14.72 7.20
CA ARG A 56 -9.44 15.92 7.74
C ARG A 56 -9.25 16.98 6.66
N PHE A 57 -8.74 16.59 5.50
CA PHE A 57 -8.62 17.49 4.34
C PHE A 57 -9.95 18.16 4.01
N CYS A 58 -11.04 17.39 3.93
CA CYS A 58 -12.37 17.92 3.63
C CYS A 58 -12.85 18.94 4.67
N VAL A 59 -12.72 18.62 5.96
CA VAL A 59 -13.15 19.47 7.08
C VAL A 59 -12.32 20.76 7.15
N GLU A 60 -11.00 20.66 6.98
CA GLU A 60 -10.09 21.81 6.96
C GLU A 60 -10.37 22.74 5.78
N HIS A 61 -10.68 22.16 4.61
CA HIS A 61 -11.05 22.93 3.44
C HIS A 61 -12.34 23.73 3.67
N GLN A 62 -13.39 23.09 4.19
CA GLN A 62 -14.65 23.76 4.55
C GLN A 62 -14.43 24.87 5.59
N ARG A 63 -13.62 24.60 6.62
CA ARG A 63 -13.28 25.60 7.64
C ARG A 63 -12.58 26.81 7.04
N THR A 64 -11.64 26.60 6.12
CA THR A 64 -10.92 27.67 5.44
C THR A 64 -11.84 28.51 4.54
N GLN A 65 -12.76 27.86 3.81
CA GLN A 65 -13.76 28.55 3.00
C GLN A 65 -14.66 29.45 3.86
N LEU A 66 -15.14 28.94 5.00
CA LEU A 66 -15.97 29.72 5.93
C LEU A 66 -15.23 30.97 6.43
N LEU A 67 -13.97 30.83 6.85
CA LEU A 67 -13.16 31.97 7.32
C LEU A 67 -12.96 33.03 6.25
N GLN A 68 -12.70 32.62 4.99
CA GLN A 68 -12.55 33.56 3.87
C GLN A 68 -13.85 34.30 3.56
N HIS A 69 -15.01 33.64 3.66
CA HIS A 69 -16.31 34.28 3.46
C HIS A 69 -16.59 35.35 4.53
N PHE A 70 -16.32 35.05 5.80
CA PHE A 70 -16.49 36.04 6.89
C PHE A 70 -15.49 37.20 6.78
N ALA A 71 -14.24 36.95 6.37
CA ALA A 71 -13.25 38.01 6.18
C ALA A 71 -13.59 38.94 5.00
N ALA A 72 -14.13 38.39 3.89
CA ALA A 72 -14.58 39.18 2.74
C ALA A 72 -15.81 40.04 3.07
N GLY A 73 -16.69 39.57 3.96
CA GLY A 73 -17.86 40.34 4.43
C GLY A 73 -17.51 41.55 5.30
N ALA A 74 -16.32 41.58 5.92
CA ALA A 74 -15.89 42.67 6.79
C ALA A 74 -15.18 43.83 6.06
N ALA A 75 -14.72 43.64 4.82
CA ALA A 75 -13.83 44.57 4.12
C ALA A 75 -14.49 45.47 3.05
N GLY A 76 -15.81 45.40 2.82
CA GLY A 76 -16.44 46.29 1.85
C GLY A 76 -17.94 46.14 1.70
N ALA A 77 -18.68 47.14 2.16
CA ALA A 77 -20.06 47.36 1.74
C ALA A 77 -20.09 47.73 0.25
N SER A 78 -20.62 46.85 -0.59
CA SER A 78 -21.33 47.27 -1.80
C SER A 78 -22.47 46.29 -2.09
N ALA A 79 -23.66 46.86 -2.19
CA ALA A 79 -24.88 46.18 -2.54
C ALA A 79 -24.81 45.60 -3.97
N GLY A 80 -25.32 44.39 -4.16
CA GLY A 80 -25.66 43.90 -5.49
C GLY A 80 -25.35 42.42 -5.71
N ARG A 81 -26.41 41.61 -5.61
CA ARG A 81 -26.48 40.16 -5.87
C ARG A 81 -25.89 39.30 -4.75
N LEU A 82 -26.79 38.95 -3.83
CA LEU A 82 -26.84 37.63 -3.20
C LEU A 82 -26.86 36.58 -4.33
N SER A 83 -25.69 36.29 -4.88
CA SER A 83 -25.49 35.22 -5.85
C SER A 83 -25.66 33.92 -5.09
N ALA A 84 -26.89 33.40 -5.18
CA ALA A 84 -27.24 31.99 -5.17
C ALA A 84 -26.24 31.09 -4.43
N VAL A 85 -26.55 30.74 -3.18
CA VAL A 85 -26.20 29.47 -2.52
C VAL A 85 -24.93 28.85 -3.11
N SER A 86 -23.77 29.49 -2.92
CA SER A 86 -22.51 28.77 -3.13
C SER A 86 -22.51 27.67 -2.09
N PRO A 87 -22.42 26.38 -2.46
CA PRO A 87 -22.53 25.32 -1.49
C PRO A 87 -21.24 25.38 -0.68
N ILE A 88 -21.31 26.03 0.48
CA ILE A 88 -20.30 26.01 1.54
C ILE A 88 -19.94 24.55 1.91
N ASP A 89 -20.81 23.61 1.53
CA ASP A 89 -20.66 22.18 1.73
C ASP A 89 -19.95 21.43 0.59
N SER A 90 -19.65 22.08 -0.53
CA SER A 90 -19.07 21.40 -1.71
C SER A 90 -17.58 21.70 -1.90
N ILE A 91 -16.79 20.63 -1.98
CA ILE A 91 -15.36 20.71 -2.31
C ILE A 91 -15.22 20.60 -3.83
N PRO A 92 -14.57 21.57 -4.51
CA PRO A 92 -14.31 21.47 -5.93
C PRO A 92 -13.54 20.19 -6.28
N LEU A 93 -14.05 19.41 -7.24
CA LEU A 93 -13.51 18.08 -7.57
C LEU A 93 -12.02 18.13 -7.98
N HIS A 94 -11.58 19.17 -8.67
CA HIS A 94 -10.17 19.34 -9.03
C HIS A 94 -9.23 19.42 -7.81
N LEU A 95 -9.68 20.03 -6.70
CA LEU A 95 -8.90 20.10 -5.45
C LEU A 95 -8.81 18.73 -4.77
N LEU A 96 -9.93 17.99 -4.78
CA LEU A 96 -9.95 16.62 -4.27
C LEU A 96 -9.03 15.71 -5.10
N LEU A 97 -9.08 15.81 -6.43
CA LEU A 97 -8.19 15.06 -7.32
C LEU A 97 -6.71 15.45 -7.11
N GLN A 98 -6.43 16.74 -6.90
CA GLN A 98 -5.08 17.22 -6.57
C GLN A 98 -4.56 16.62 -5.27
N PHE A 99 -5.35 16.69 -4.20
CA PHE A 99 -5.00 16.08 -2.94
C PHE A 99 -4.76 14.58 -3.10
N LEU A 100 -5.68 13.85 -3.74
CA LEU A 100 -5.57 12.41 -3.94
C LEU A 100 -4.37 12.02 -4.82
N HIS A 101 -4.05 12.82 -5.84
CA HIS A 101 -2.87 12.60 -6.68
C HIS A 101 -1.59 12.71 -5.86
N GLN A 102 -1.46 13.77 -5.05
CA GLN A 102 -0.30 13.97 -4.18
C GLN A 102 -0.22 12.89 -3.10
N TYR A 103 -1.32 12.63 -2.41
CA TYR A 103 -1.43 11.62 -1.35
C TYR A 103 -1.08 10.22 -1.84
N SER A 104 -1.49 9.87 -3.07
CA SER A 104 -1.21 8.57 -3.68
C SER A 104 0.10 8.50 -4.47
N ALA A 105 0.99 9.50 -4.35
CA ALA A 105 2.23 9.59 -5.11
C ALA A 105 2.03 9.39 -6.63
N GLY A 106 0.96 9.98 -7.15
CA GLY A 106 0.63 10.00 -8.57
C GLY A 106 -0.16 8.80 -9.09
N MET A 107 -0.66 7.90 -8.23
CA MET A 107 -1.51 6.80 -8.71
C MET A 107 -2.91 7.26 -9.15
N VAL A 108 -3.45 8.30 -8.52
CA VAL A 108 -4.72 8.90 -8.92
C VAL A 108 -4.44 9.93 -10.03
N PRO A 109 -5.02 9.80 -11.23
CA PRO A 109 -4.82 10.77 -12.30
C PRO A 109 -5.48 12.12 -11.96
N MET A 110 -4.78 13.22 -12.29
CA MET A 110 -5.23 14.60 -12.05
C MET A 110 -6.36 15.08 -12.97
N THR A 111 -6.62 14.38 -14.07
CA THR A 111 -7.56 14.81 -15.10
C THR A 111 -8.89 14.08 -14.97
N GLU A 112 -9.99 14.83 -14.84
CA GLU A 112 -11.36 14.31 -14.99
C GLU A 112 -11.61 13.72 -16.38
N ASN A 113 -10.82 14.16 -17.37
CA ASN A 113 -10.95 13.77 -18.77
C ASN A 113 -10.29 12.41 -19.08
N ILE A 114 -10.72 11.34 -18.41
CA ILE A 114 -10.93 10.10 -19.17
C ILE A 114 -12.30 10.25 -19.85
N LYS A 115 -12.40 11.22 -20.77
CA LYS A 115 -13.45 11.17 -21.78
C LYS A 115 -13.26 9.82 -22.46
N ARG A 116 -14.16 8.88 -22.19
CA ARG A 116 -14.38 7.70 -23.03
C ARG A 116 -14.65 8.20 -24.44
N LYS A 117 -13.61 8.52 -25.21
CA LYS A 117 -13.75 8.51 -26.66
C LYS A 117 -13.95 7.05 -27.00
N ARG A 118 -15.19 6.66 -27.31
CA ARG A 118 -15.42 5.66 -28.35
C ARG A 118 -14.77 6.22 -29.61
N SER A 119 -13.46 6.04 -29.77
CA SER A 119 -12.81 6.29 -31.04
C SER A 119 -12.88 5.00 -31.82
N ARG A 120 -13.91 4.94 -32.65
CA ARG A 120 -13.93 4.09 -33.84
C ARG A 120 -12.60 4.27 -34.59
N GLU A 121 -11.97 3.14 -34.89
CA GLU A 121 -11.00 2.88 -35.96
C GLU A 121 -9.93 3.96 -36.21
N THR A 122 -8.67 3.69 -35.86
CA THR A 122 -7.53 3.70 -36.82
C THR A 122 -6.19 3.37 -36.16
N MET A 123 -5.50 2.41 -36.79
CA MET A 123 -4.04 2.23 -36.88
C MET A 123 -3.27 1.83 -35.61
N ASN A 124 -3.01 0.52 -35.51
CA ASN A 124 -1.70 -0.09 -35.32
C ASN A 124 -0.62 0.80 -34.69
N THR A 125 -0.31 0.56 -33.41
CA THR A 125 1.00 0.11 -32.88
C THR A 125 0.99 0.35 -31.37
N GLY A 126 1.03 -0.71 -30.57
CA GLY A 126 1.07 -0.62 -29.12
C GLY A 126 -0.04 -1.45 -28.46
N CYS A 127 0.38 -2.53 -27.80
CA CYS A 127 -0.48 -3.46 -27.06
C CYS A 127 -1.07 -2.74 -25.83
N VAL A 128 -2.13 -1.95 -26.04
CA VAL A 128 -2.93 -1.37 -24.96
C VAL A 128 -4.01 -2.37 -24.58
N PRO A 129 -4.16 -2.72 -23.29
CA PRO A 129 -5.13 -3.72 -22.89
C PRO A 129 -6.56 -3.23 -23.12
N LYS A 130 -7.34 -4.01 -23.88
CA LYS A 130 -8.67 -3.62 -24.39
C LYS A 130 -9.79 -3.76 -23.34
N ASN A 131 -9.47 -4.30 -22.16
CA ASN A 131 -10.46 -4.75 -21.18
C ASN A 131 -10.19 -4.09 -19.81
N LEU A 132 -11.24 -3.64 -19.09
CA LEU A 132 -11.13 -3.04 -17.74
C LEU A 132 -10.38 -3.94 -16.74
N SER A 133 -10.51 -5.26 -16.87
CA SER A 133 -9.78 -6.24 -16.08
C SER A 133 -8.26 -6.19 -16.34
N GLN A 134 -7.86 -5.99 -17.58
CA GLN A 134 -6.45 -5.88 -17.97
C GLN A 134 -5.87 -4.52 -17.59
N GLN A 135 -6.65 -3.44 -17.61
CA GLN A 135 -6.22 -2.12 -17.13
C GLN A 135 -5.91 -2.16 -15.61
N ARG A 136 -6.77 -2.81 -14.82
CA ARG A 136 -6.51 -3.03 -13.39
C ARG A 136 -5.28 -3.90 -13.16
N LEU A 137 -5.04 -4.88 -14.03
CA LEU A 137 -3.85 -5.72 -13.96
C LEU A 137 -2.58 -4.91 -14.23
N VAL A 138 -2.58 -4.04 -15.26
CA VAL A 138 -1.46 -3.15 -15.58
C VAL A 138 -1.22 -2.16 -14.44
N GLN A 139 -2.26 -1.55 -13.86
CA GLN A 139 -2.10 -0.66 -12.70
C GLN A 139 -1.49 -1.39 -11.51
N ARG A 140 -1.92 -2.64 -11.21
CA ARG A 140 -1.29 -3.46 -10.18
C ARG A 140 0.16 -3.79 -10.51
N ALA A 141 0.46 -4.11 -11.77
CA ALA A 141 1.83 -4.41 -12.20
C ALA A 141 2.75 -3.19 -12.09
N VAL A 142 2.28 -2.01 -12.47
CA VAL A 142 3.02 -0.75 -12.34
C VAL A 142 3.22 -0.37 -10.87
N ALA A 143 2.18 -0.50 -10.03
CA ALA A 143 2.29 -0.26 -8.59
C ALA A 143 3.32 -1.20 -7.94
N ARG A 144 3.27 -2.50 -8.27
CA ARG A 144 4.26 -3.48 -7.79
C ARG A 144 5.68 -3.19 -8.29
N ARG A 145 5.83 -2.75 -9.54
CA ARG A 145 7.15 -2.37 -10.08
C ARG A 145 7.73 -1.15 -9.35
N ARG A 146 6.91 -0.13 -9.07
CA ARG A 146 7.34 1.05 -8.32
C ARG A 146 7.68 0.75 -6.87
N LEU A 147 6.97 -0.19 -6.24
CA LEU A 147 7.29 -0.67 -4.89
C LEU A 147 8.64 -1.41 -4.85
N ARG A 148 8.94 -2.28 -5.82
CA ARG A 148 10.21 -3.02 -5.88
C ARG A 148 11.43 -2.13 -6.08
N MET A 149 11.32 -1.08 -6.91
CA MET A 149 12.42 -0.11 -7.08
C MET A 149 12.80 0.59 -5.78
N ARG A 150 11.87 0.66 -4.80
CA ARG A 150 12.12 1.25 -3.48
C ARG A 150 12.82 0.28 -2.53
N GLU A 151 12.54 -1.02 -2.65
CA GLU A 151 13.21 -2.05 -1.85
C GLU A 151 14.71 -2.11 -2.18
N ASP A 152 15.10 -1.94 -3.46
CA ASP A 152 16.52 -1.90 -3.86
C ASP A 152 17.26 -0.68 -3.29
N GLU A 153 16.64 0.52 -3.26
CA GLU A 153 17.24 1.73 -2.66
C GLU A 153 17.39 1.61 -1.13
N THR A 154 16.43 0.97 -0.45
CA THR A 154 16.48 0.81 1.02
C THR A 154 17.41 -0.33 1.45
N MET A 155 17.60 -1.34 0.59
CA MET A 155 18.47 -2.49 0.85
C MET A 155 19.95 -2.16 0.58
N GLU A 156 20.25 -1.20 -0.32
CA GLU A 156 21.60 -0.66 -0.48
C GLU A 156 22.07 0.15 0.75
N GLU A 157 21.18 0.88 1.45
CA GLU A 157 21.55 1.59 2.69
C GLU A 157 21.87 0.64 3.86
N VAL A 158 21.14 -0.47 4.01
CA VAL A 158 21.36 -1.43 5.11
C VAL A 158 22.66 -2.25 4.92
N LEU A 159 23.05 -2.52 3.66
CA LEU A 159 24.31 -3.19 3.35
C LEU A 159 25.54 -2.28 3.54
N GLN A 160 25.39 -0.96 3.45
CA GLN A 160 26.50 -0.03 3.59
C GLN A 160 26.90 0.21 5.07
N GLU A 161 25.95 0.13 6.00
CA GLU A 161 26.19 0.30 7.45
C GLU A 161 26.88 -0.90 8.13
N HIS A 162 26.88 -2.09 7.51
CA HIS A 162 27.51 -3.30 8.10
C HIS A 162 28.97 -3.54 7.64
N GLY A 163 29.58 -2.56 6.98
CA GLY A 163 30.93 -2.65 6.40
C GLY A 163 32.09 -2.16 7.27
N GLN A 164 31.93 -1.95 8.59
CA GLN A 164 33.06 -1.63 9.47
C GLN A 164 33.69 -2.90 10.08
N PRO A 165 34.98 -3.19 9.83
CA PRO A 165 35.68 -4.29 10.49
C PRO A 165 35.98 -3.88 11.94
N HIS A 166 35.32 -4.55 12.90
CA HIS A 166 35.67 -4.45 14.31
C HIS A 166 37.06 -5.04 14.56
N GLU A 167 38.03 -4.19 14.94
CA GLU A 167 39.30 -4.60 15.52
C GLU A 167 39.07 -5.36 16.86
N PRO A 168 39.80 -6.47 17.13
CA PRO A 168 39.74 -7.15 18.42
C PRO A 168 40.59 -6.39 19.46
N ARG A 169 39.92 -5.83 20.47
CA ARG A 169 40.54 -5.27 21.68
C ARG A 169 41.07 -6.40 22.58
N PRO A 170 42.33 -6.38 23.07
CA PRO A 170 42.80 -7.34 24.05
C PRO A 170 42.30 -6.99 25.46
N CYS A 171 41.72 -7.96 26.15
CA CYS A 171 41.45 -7.90 27.59
C CYS A 171 42.76 -7.80 28.37
N ALA A 172 42.94 -6.73 29.13
CA ALA A 172 43.92 -6.66 30.21
C ALA A 172 43.21 -7.03 31.52
N ASP A 173 43.42 -8.27 31.97
CA ASP A 173 43.25 -8.64 33.37
C ASP A 173 44.49 -8.16 34.13
N ALA A 174 44.28 -7.25 35.09
CA ALA A 174 45.28 -6.93 36.10
C ALA A 174 44.57 -6.72 37.44
N ALA A 175 44.48 -7.80 38.22
CA ALA A 175 44.25 -7.74 39.66
C ALA A 175 45.03 -8.86 40.34
N ARG A 176 46.33 -8.63 40.58
CA ARG A 176 47.02 -8.74 41.88
C ARG A 176 48.50 -8.39 41.74
#